data_AF-A0A920G1G4-F1
#
_entry.id   AF-A0A920G1G4-F1
#
_cell.length_a   1.000
_cell.length_b   1.000
_cell.length_c   1.000
_cell.angle_alpha   90.00
_cell.angle_beta   90.00
_cell.angle_gamma   90.00
#
_symmetry.space_group_name_H-M   'P 1'
#
loop_
_entity.id
_entity.type
_entity.pdbx_description
1 polymer ?
#
loop_
_entity_poly.entity_id
_entity_poly.type
_entity_poly.pdbx_seq_one_letter_code
_entity_poly.pdbx_strand_id
1 'polypeptide(L)'
;MWRFLVGGCFRSFRPDGTFAYTRDGSFKLNDQGQIVTANGQQLVPAVNIPNNAAAITIGRDGTVSVELAGGGGSSQIGTIQVSRFINEAGFTTDWS
;
A
#
# COMPACT_ATOMS: atom_id res chain seq x y z
N MET A 1 -1.37 26.90 -18.23
CA MET A 1 -0.44 26.42 -17.18
C MET A 1 -0.95 25.07 -16.71
N TRP A 2 -0.35 23.97 -17.17
CA TRP A 2 -0.81 22.62 -16.83
C TRP A 2 -0.19 22.22 -15.50
N ARG A 3 -1.00 22.13 -14.44
CA ARG A 3 -0.56 21.62 -13.13
C ARG A 3 -0.30 20.12 -13.27
N PHE A 4 0.89 19.69 -12.86
CA PHE A 4 1.22 18.28 -12.70
C PHE A 4 0.19 17.61 -11.78
N LEU A 5 -0.58 16.66 -12.32
CA LEU A 5 -1.41 15.76 -11.52
C LEU A 5 -0.48 14.80 -10.76
N VAL A 6 -0.04 15.22 -9.58
CA VAL A 6 0.55 14.30 -8.60
C VAL A 6 -0.62 13.70 -7.82
N GLY A 7 -1.20 12.63 -8.37
CA GLY A 7 -2.34 11.91 -7.81
C GLY A 7 -2.09 10.42 -7.87
N GLY A 8 -1.38 9.90 -6.87
CA GLY A 8 -1.21 8.47 -6.65
C GLY A 8 -2.07 8.03 -5.47
N CYS A 9 -2.84 6.96 -5.64
CA CYS A 9 -3.61 6.33 -4.56
C CYS A 9 -3.13 4.90 -4.34
N PHE A 10 -3.03 4.50 -3.07
CA PHE A 10 -2.85 3.12 -2.66
C PHE A 10 -4.17 2.37 -2.74
N ARG A 11 -4.13 1.14 -3.24
CA ARG A 11 -5.29 0.26 -3.28
C ARG A 11 -5.33 -0.58 -2.01
N SER A 12 -6.50 -0.69 -1.39
CA SER A 12 -6.75 -1.54 -0.23
C SER A 12 -8.02 -2.36 -0.42
N PHE A 13 -8.13 -3.44 0.34
CA PHE A 13 -9.29 -4.32 0.36
C PHE A 13 -10.16 -3.98 1.56
N ARG A 14 -11.43 -3.68 1.31
CA ARG A 14 -12.42 -3.52 2.37
C ARG A 14 -12.87 -4.90 2.87
N PRO A 15 -13.37 -4.98 4.11
CA PRO A 15 -13.95 -6.23 4.64
C PRO A 15 -15.12 -6.75 3.81
N ASP A 16 -15.81 -5.88 3.07
CA ASP A 16 -16.94 -6.20 2.20
C ASP A 16 -16.53 -6.85 0.85
N GLY A 17 -15.24 -7.03 0.58
CA GLY A 17 -14.75 -7.59 -0.67
C GLY A 17 -14.44 -6.57 -1.77
N THR A 18 -14.71 -5.28 -1.54
CA THR A 18 -14.50 -4.23 -2.54
C THR A 18 -13.13 -3.58 -2.44
N PHE A 19 -12.66 -3.02 -3.55
CA PHE A 19 -11.45 -2.21 -3.57
C PHE A 19 -11.74 -0.79 -3.08
N ALA A 20 -10.88 -0.29 -2.18
CA ALA A 20 -10.82 1.10 -1.79
C ALA A 20 -9.49 1.72 -2.26
N TYR A 21 -9.51 3.03 -2.49
CA TYR A 21 -8.34 3.80 -2.88
C TYR A 21 -8.12 4.93 -1.88
N THR A 22 -6.89 5.07 -1.39
CA THR A 22 -6.54 6.12 -0.42
C THR A 22 -5.24 6.83 -0.81
N ARG A 23 -5.15 8.13 -0.52
CA ARG A 23 -3.90 8.90 -0.60
C ARG A 23 -3.16 8.93 0.75
N ASP A 24 -3.77 8.38 1.79
CA ASP A 24 -3.16 8.25 3.11
C ASP A 24 -2.05 7.19 3.08
N GLY A 25 -0.84 7.59 3.43
CA GLY A 25 0.33 6.73 3.55
C GLY A 25 0.54 6.17 4.96
N SER A 26 -0.40 6.41 5.88
CA SER A 26 -0.35 5.91 7.25
C SER A 26 -0.66 4.41 7.28
N PHE A 27 0.39 3.61 7.19
CA PHE A 27 0.31 2.14 7.26
C PHE A 27 0.82 1.62 8.59
N LYS A 28 0.25 0.48 9.00
CA LYS A 28 0.67 -0.28 10.18
C LYS A 28 0.71 -1.77 9.86
N LEU A 29 1.36 -2.53 10.73
CA LEU A 29 1.34 -3.99 10.68
C LEU A 29 0.16 -4.50 11.50
N ASN A 30 -0.56 -5.51 11.01
CA ASN A 30 -1.50 -6.27 11.83
C ASN A 30 -0.83 -7.49 12.49
N ASP A 31 -1.57 -8.20 13.33
CA ASP A 31 -1.08 -9.39 14.05
C ASP A 31 -0.73 -10.58 13.13
N GLN A 32 -1.11 -10.51 11.86
CA GLN A 32 -0.79 -11.51 10.84
C GLN A 32 0.46 -11.14 10.01
N GLY A 33 1.13 -10.04 10.36
CA GLY A 33 2.30 -9.55 9.64
C GLY A 33 1.94 -8.89 8.31
N GLN A 34 0.70 -8.45 8.10
CA GLN A 34 0.29 -7.78 6.87
C GLN A 34 0.30 -6.26 7.02
N ILE A 35 0.64 -5.58 5.93
CA ILE A 35 0.53 -4.12 5.84
C ILE A 35 -0.96 -3.74 5.68
N VAL A 36 -1.46 -2.97 6.63
CA VAL A 36 -2.83 -2.46 6.66
C VAL A 36 -2.84 -0.94 6.78
N THR A 37 -3.92 -0.29 6.33
CA THR A 37 -4.15 1.14 6.56
C THR A 37 -4.39 1.44 8.04
N ALA A 38 -4.41 2.71 8.43
CA ALA A 38 -4.81 3.14 9.76
C ALA A 38 -6.17 2.54 10.21
N ASN A 39 -7.09 2.36 9.26
CA ASN A 39 -8.42 1.77 9.46
C ASN A 39 -8.43 0.22 9.46
N GLY A 40 -7.27 -0.42 9.34
CA GLY A 40 -7.15 -1.88 9.32
C GLY A 40 -7.47 -2.54 7.97
N GLN A 41 -7.56 -1.77 6.88
CA GLN A 41 -7.81 -2.32 5.55
C GLN A 41 -6.51 -2.85 4.94
N GLN A 42 -6.53 -4.06 4.41
CA GLN A 42 -5.33 -4.69 3.85
C GLN A 42 -4.90 -4.01 2.56
N LEU A 43 -3.60 -3.73 2.40
CA LEU A 43 -3.09 -3.19 1.15
C LEU A 43 -3.13 -4.24 0.02
N VAL A 44 -3.28 -3.77 -1.23
CA VAL A 44 -3.27 -4.63 -2.41
C VAL A 44 -2.21 -4.12 -3.40
N PRO A 45 -1.25 -4.97 -3.83
CA PRO A 45 -1.09 -6.38 -3.45
C PRO A 45 -0.71 -6.56 -1.98
N ALA A 46 -1.05 -7.72 -1.42
CA ALA A 46 -0.71 -8.05 -0.05
C ALA A 46 0.80 -8.22 0.09
N VAL A 47 1.37 -7.64 1.14
CA VAL A 47 2.77 -7.85 1.51
C VAL A 47 2.80 -8.40 2.93
N ASN A 48 3.34 -9.61 3.07
CA ASN A 48 3.48 -10.31 4.35
C ASN A 48 4.91 -10.13 4.86
N ILE A 49 5.03 -9.45 5.99
CA ILE A 49 6.27 -9.26 6.73
C ILE A 49 6.47 -10.48 7.64
N PRO A 50 7.61 -11.16 7.56
CA PRO A 50 7.89 -12.28 8.43
C PRO A 50 8.19 -11.81 9.87
N ASN A 51 7.78 -12.60 10.87
CA ASN A 51 7.91 -12.23 12.29
C ASN A 51 9.36 -12.07 12.78
N ASN A 52 10.32 -12.62 12.06
CA ASN A 52 11.76 -12.46 12.34
C ASN A 52 12.39 -11.29 11.57
N ALA A 53 11.60 -10.39 10.96
CA ALA A 53 12.11 -9.15 10.39
C ALA A 53 12.57 -8.19 11.51
N ALA A 54 13.84 -7.80 11.47
CA ALA A 54 14.42 -6.77 12.34
C ALA A 54 14.22 -5.36 11.78
N ALA A 55 14.18 -5.22 10.44
CA ALA A 55 13.92 -3.96 9.78
C ALA A 55 13.10 -4.16 8.50
N ILE A 56 12.30 -3.14 8.16
CA ILE A 56 11.49 -3.08 6.95
C ILE A 56 11.90 -1.81 6.19
N THR A 57 12.21 -1.96 4.90
CA THR A 57 12.56 -0.85 4.01
C THR A 57 11.60 -0.82 2.84
N ILE A 58 11.11 0.37 2.50
CA ILE A 58 10.25 0.60 1.34
C ILE A 58 10.96 1.56 0.40
N GLY A 59 11.34 1.07 -0.78
CA GLY A 59 11.98 1.84 -1.84
C GLY A 59 11.01 2.84 -2.48
N ARG A 60 11.57 3.88 -3.12
CA ARG A 60 10.78 4.91 -3.83
C ARG A 60 10.03 4.37 -5.04
N ASP A 61 10.48 3.24 -5.56
CA ASP A 61 9.84 2.44 -6.61
C ASP A 61 8.70 1.55 -6.07
N GLY A 62 8.47 1.57 -4.76
CA GLY A 62 7.49 0.73 -4.07
C GLY A 62 8.04 -0.62 -3.64
N THR A 63 9.30 -0.94 -3.88
CA THR A 63 9.90 -2.22 -3.48
C THR A 63 9.92 -2.36 -1.96
N VAL A 64 9.33 -3.42 -1.41
CA VAL A 64 9.36 -3.72 0.03
C VAL A 64 10.40 -4.81 0.27
N SER A 65 11.38 -4.49 1.11
CA SER A 65 12.40 -5.41 1.57
C SER A 65 12.47 -5.47 3.09
N VAL A 66 12.94 -6.59 3.60
CA VAL A 66 13.11 -6.84 5.04
C VAL A 66 14.51 -7.34 5.32
N GLU A 67 15.05 -6.96 6.46
CA GLU A 67 16.28 -7.54 7.01
C GLU A 67 15.90 -8.44 8.18
N LEU A 68 16.34 -9.70 8.14
CA LEU A 68 16.00 -10.69 9.17
C LEU A 68 16.92 -10.54 10.38
N ALA A 69 16.38 -10.75 11.58
CA ALA A 69 17.11 -10.62 12.86
C ALA A 69 18.32 -11.56 12.99
N GLY A 70 18.37 -12.65 12.21
CA GLY A 70 19.50 -13.58 12.17
C GLY A 70 20.70 -13.09 11.35
N GLY A 71 20.62 -11.91 10.72
CA GLY A 71 21.59 -11.47 9.73
C GLY A 71 21.40 -12.19 8.38
N GLY A 72 22.10 -11.71 7.34
CA GLY A 72 21.96 -12.23 5.96
C GLY A 72 21.59 -11.17 4.92
N GLY A 73 21.44 -9.91 5.33
CA GLY A 73 21.16 -8.78 4.45
C GLY A 73 19.67 -8.58 4.15
N SER A 74 19.40 -7.58 3.32
CA SER A 74 18.05 -7.20 2.91
C SER A 74 17.50 -8.15 1.85
N SER A 75 16.28 -8.66 2.06
CA SER A 75 15.56 -9.53 1.13
C SER A 75 14.26 -8.87 0.67
N GLN A 76 14.00 -8.85 -0.63
CA GLN A 76 12.77 -8.31 -1.19
C GLN A 76 11.61 -9.29 -1.01
N ILE A 77 10.50 -8.81 -0.46
CA ILE A 77 9.31 -9.62 -0.15
C ILE A 77 8.06 -9.21 -0.95
N GLY A 78 8.11 -8.06 -1.61
CA GLY A 78 6.97 -7.58 -2.40
C GLY A 78 7.17 -6.18 -2.94
N THR A 79 6.09 -5.62 -3.47
CA THR A 79 6.02 -4.24 -3.94
C THR A 79 4.68 -3.62 -3.55
N ILE A 80 4.70 -2.35 -3.19
CA ILE A 80 3.51 -1.52 -2.99
C ILE A 80 3.24 -0.79 -4.30
N GLN A 81 2.03 -0.94 -4.82
CA GLN A 81 1.62 -0.30 -6.06
C GLN A 81 0.82 0.97 -5.78
N VAL A 82 1.14 2.01 -6.55
CA VAL A 82 0.41 3.27 -6.56
C VAL A 82 -0.39 3.35 -7.87
N SER A 83 -1.71 3.41 -7.74
CA SER A 83 -2.60 3.60 -8.88
C SER A 83 -2.74 5.09 -9.17
N ARG A 84 -2.55 5.48 -10.44
CA ARG A 84 -2.83 6.84 -10.91
C ARG A 84 -4.06 6.79 -11.80
N PHE A 85 -5.00 7.69 -11.57
CA PHE A 85 -6.16 7.85 -12.44
C PHE A 85 -5.86 8.98 -13.43
N ILE A 86 -5.89 8.66 -14.72
CA ILE A 86 -5.60 9.60 -15.81
C ILE A 86 -6.74 10.63 -15.99
N ASN A 87 -7.93 10.36 -15.42
CA ASN A 87 -9.09 11.22 -15.55
C ASN A 87 -9.96 11.19 -14.28
N GLU A 88 -10.07 12.31 -13.57
CA GLU A 88 -10.93 12.48 -12.39
C GLU A 88 -12.43 12.67 -12.77
N ALA A 89 -12.80 12.65 -14.05
CA ALA A 89 -14.18 12.89 -14.51
C ALA A 89 -15.17 11.70 -14.37
N GLY A 90 -14.74 10.56 -13.83
CA GLY A 90 -15.54 9.33 -13.78
C GLY A 90 -16.29 9.07 -12.47
N PHE A 91 -16.14 9.91 -11.43
CA PHE A 91 -17.01 9.84 -10.27
C PHE A 91 -18.32 10.53 -10.59
N THR A 92 -19.24 9.81 -11.23
CA THR A 92 -20.63 10.25 -11.31
C THR A 92 -21.19 10.19 -9.90
N THR A 93 -21.28 11.35 -9.26
CA THR A 93 -22.18 11.53 -8.12
C THR A 93 -23.59 11.37 -8.68
N ASP A 94 -24.14 10.17 -8.58
CA ASP A 94 -25.56 9.95 -8.83
C ASP A 94 -26.33 10.65 -7.69
N TRP A 95 -26.74 11.88 -7.95
CA TRP A 95 -27.80 12.55 -7.21
C TRP A 95 -28.91 12.85 -8.22
N SER A 96 -29.80 11.88 -8.39
CA SER A 96 -31.20 12.11 -8.77
C SER A 96 -32.09 11.12 -8.04
#